data_AF-A0A3A4R132-F1
#
_entry.id   AF-A0A3A4R132-F1
#
_cell.length_a   1.000
_cell.length_b   1.000
_cell.length_c   1.000
_cell.angle_alpha   90.00
_cell.angle_beta   90.00
_cell.angle_gamma   90.00
#
_symmetry.space_group_name_H-M   'P 1'
#
loop_
_entity.id
_entity.type
_entity.pdbx_description
1 polymer ?
#
loop_
_entity_poly.entity_id
_entity_poly.type
_entity_poly.pdbx_seq_one_letter_code
_entity_poly.pdbx_strand_id
1 'polypeptide(L)'
;MNLKKLGVLAVILILLGLYFYFYEVPVERERKEAKENDKKAIVFKPEAVEELRLKIEGKTVLFSKDKGQWMIKEPIVAKGEDETIGKALNSLAKAEIERTVNESPVSLVEYGLDKPSIEITIKEKNKPPLETILLGNKNPTDYYVYTKREKSKAVMLTSSGLKEQLNQEIYYYRDKTVIDFKVEDIKNLRLKYEDKKADLRLDDKKDWQIVKPIKAKADGGSIRRLLYSLKNSRIKGFVEETSKDLKRYGLDSPEMEIVFFSDKNHPAKSLLIGERVKGEKDFYAKWEDAKNVFLLPESSLKDYPKTEFDLRDKTVFDFEKEKIFRVALKYPYEEISLENDAKNQWNITKPIIAKADEFEVSDLLWALLDIRAKGFINDGPKAHETYGLNKPVIEINLWEKGGKNPFQLIIARKGKNLFAKTNIKDTVCQLPPDVLKALTKTPFSLRDKTLLTFKNEDVKKIRLNSPDKTFILKLDKGDWQAIKPVETILNKVGVISFLWDIKLLKFKEIISEGMKEDPSIYGFNKPKTEITLWDNKENKIGSIIIGKKVQNKDMLYAKVDFAPTIYGIEPQFLEKLPHDISDLK
;
A
#
# COMPACT_ATOMS: atom_id res chain seq x y z
N MET A 1 28.78 33.91 -62.15
CA MET A 1 28.92 34.85 -61.01
C MET A 1 30.36 34.79 -60.52
N ASN A 2 31.07 35.92 -60.39
CA ASN A 2 32.51 35.96 -60.09
C ASN A 2 32.78 35.54 -58.62
N LEU A 3 33.60 34.50 -58.38
CA LEU A 3 33.90 33.94 -57.06
C LEU A 3 34.38 34.98 -56.03
N LYS A 4 35.10 36.02 -56.48
CA LYS A 4 35.52 37.14 -55.61
C LYS A 4 34.33 37.98 -55.13
N LYS A 5 33.33 38.20 -55.98
CA LYS A 5 32.09 38.91 -55.60
C LYS A 5 31.26 38.07 -54.61
N LEU A 6 31.23 36.74 -54.79
CA LEU A 6 30.54 35.83 -53.88
C LEU A 6 31.17 35.81 -52.47
N GLY A 7 32.51 35.81 -52.38
CA GLY A 7 33.22 35.88 -51.10
C GLY A 7 32.96 37.18 -50.34
N VAL A 8 32.95 38.33 -51.02
CA VAL A 8 32.62 39.62 -50.41
C VAL A 8 31.17 39.64 -49.90
N LEU A 9 30.22 39.12 -50.68
CA LEU A 9 28.83 38.98 -50.27
C LEU A 9 28.66 38.08 -49.04
N ALA A 10 29.41 36.98 -48.94
CA ALA A 10 29.38 36.10 -47.78
C ALA A 10 29.89 36.78 -46.50
N VAL A 11 30.99 37.55 -46.58
CA VAL A 11 31.53 38.32 -45.45
C VAL A 11 30.55 39.40 -44.99
N ILE A 12 29.92 40.12 -45.92
CA ILE A 12 28.88 41.11 -45.60
C ILE A 12 27.70 40.44 -44.89
N LEU A 13 27.26 39.27 -45.36
CA LEU A 13 26.14 38.54 -44.76
C LEU A 13 26.46 38.06 -43.33
N ILE A 14 27.70 37.63 -43.07
CA ILE A 14 28.19 37.28 -41.73
C ILE A 14 28.21 38.53 -40.83
N LEU A 15 28.73 39.66 -41.31
CA LEU A 15 28.77 40.91 -40.55
C LEU A 15 27.37 41.44 -40.23
N LEU A 16 26.42 41.33 -41.17
CA LEU A 16 25.01 41.67 -40.95
C LEU A 16 24.36 40.71 -39.95
N GLY A 17 24.65 39.40 -40.02
CA GLY A 17 24.18 38.43 -39.05
C GLY A 17 24.70 38.70 -37.63
N LEU A 18 25.98 39.08 -37.51
CA LEU A 18 26.59 39.48 -36.24
C LEU A 18 25.98 40.79 -35.70
N TYR A 19 25.79 41.79 -36.55
CA TYR A 19 25.11 43.04 -36.15
C TYR A 19 23.68 42.79 -35.67
N PHE A 20 22.91 41.99 -36.42
CA PHE A 20 21.54 41.62 -36.04
C PHE A 20 21.51 40.88 -34.70
N TYR A 21 22.41 39.92 -34.48
CA TYR A 21 22.45 39.12 -33.26
C TYR A 21 22.94 39.90 -32.03
N PHE A 22 23.98 40.74 -32.17
CA PHE A 22 24.60 41.44 -31.04
C PHE A 22 24.00 42.81 -30.74
N TYR A 23 23.29 43.44 -31.67
CA TYR A 23 22.75 44.79 -31.49
C TYR A 23 21.22 44.81 -31.62
N GLU A 24 20.68 44.29 -32.72
CA GLU A 24 19.24 44.40 -33.00
C GLU A 24 18.39 43.50 -32.10
N VAL A 25 18.84 42.26 -31.84
CA VAL A 25 18.16 41.33 -30.93
C VAL A 25 18.15 41.84 -29.48
N PRO A 26 19.25 42.31 -28.88
CA PRO A 26 19.23 42.91 -27.55
C PRO A 26 18.37 44.18 -27.45
N VAL A 27 18.45 45.10 -28.42
CA VAL A 27 17.66 46.34 -28.41
C VAL A 27 16.16 46.03 -28.54
N GLU A 28 15.77 45.08 -29.40
CA GLU A 28 14.38 44.67 -29.53
C GLU A 28 13.88 43.92 -28.27
N ARG A 29 14.75 43.15 -27.61
CA ARG A 29 14.45 42.56 -26.29
C ARG A 29 14.24 43.65 -25.23
N GLU A 30 15.15 44.61 -25.12
CA GLU A 30 15.02 45.74 -24.18
C GLU A 30 13.75 46.55 -24.44
N ARG A 31 13.39 46.81 -25.71
CA ARG A 31 12.14 47.50 -26.06
C ARG A 31 10.90 46.69 -25.69
N LYS A 32 10.91 45.37 -25.91
CA LYS A 32 9.82 44.48 -25.51
C LYS A 32 9.70 44.40 -24.01
N GLU A 33 10.80 44.22 -23.29
CA GLU A 33 10.86 44.20 -21.84
C GLU A 33 10.40 45.54 -21.25
N ALA A 34 10.82 46.68 -21.81
CA ALA A 34 10.35 48.00 -21.39
C ALA A 34 8.84 48.14 -21.58
N LYS A 35 8.29 47.71 -22.73
CA LYS A 35 6.84 47.70 -22.98
C LYS A 35 6.07 46.77 -22.05
N GLU A 36 6.63 45.59 -21.73
CA GLU A 36 6.03 44.67 -20.78
C GLU A 36 6.08 45.20 -19.35
N ASN A 37 7.19 45.81 -18.95
CA ASN A 37 7.39 46.45 -17.64
C ASN A 37 6.46 47.64 -17.44
N ASP A 38 6.17 48.42 -18.49
CA ASP A 38 5.23 49.55 -18.45
C ASP A 38 3.81 49.09 -18.11
N LYS A 39 3.45 47.86 -18.53
CA LYS A 39 2.16 47.25 -18.18
C LYS A 39 2.13 46.72 -16.76
N LYS A 40 3.25 46.52 -16.07
CA LYS A 40 3.24 45.93 -14.72
C LYS A 40 2.81 46.94 -13.66
N ALA A 41 2.07 46.46 -12.66
CA ALA A 41 1.74 47.26 -11.48
C ALA A 41 3.01 47.66 -10.71
N ILE A 42 3.95 46.71 -10.60
CA ILE A 42 5.27 46.88 -9.98
C ILE A 42 6.27 45.92 -10.66
N VAL A 43 7.51 46.37 -10.86
CA VAL A 43 8.57 45.59 -11.53
C VAL A 43 9.62 45.17 -10.50
N PHE A 44 9.79 43.86 -10.32
CA PHE A 44 10.78 43.26 -9.42
C PHE A 44 11.00 41.78 -9.77
N LYS A 45 12.03 41.15 -9.20
CA LYS A 45 12.25 39.70 -9.33
C LYS A 45 11.82 38.98 -8.05
N PRO A 46 10.84 38.05 -8.07
CA PRO A 46 10.37 37.34 -6.87
C PRO A 46 11.50 36.69 -6.06
N GLU A 47 12.51 36.15 -6.71
CA GLU A 47 13.64 35.46 -6.08
C GLU A 47 14.55 36.42 -5.31
N ALA A 48 14.64 37.68 -5.77
CA ALA A 48 15.47 38.74 -5.20
C ALA A 48 14.83 39.43 -3.98
N VAL A 49 13.55 39.18 -3.72
CA VAL A 49 12.83 39.77 -2.56
C VAL A 49 13.36 39.19 -1.26
N GLU A 50 13.72 40.06 -0.32
CA GLU A 50 14.12 39.71 1.05
C GLU A 50 13.05 40.08 2.08
N GLU A 51 12.23 41.10 1.83
CA GLU A 51 11.10 41.45 2.68
C GLU A 51 9.84 41.76 1.85
N LEU A 52 8.70 41.28 2.32
CA LEU A 52 7.37 41.61 1.83
C LEU A 52 6.54 42.09 3.01
N ARG A 53 6.01 43.31 2.93
CA ARG A 53 5.05 43.84 3.90
C ARG A 53 3.69 43.95 3.25
N LEU A 54 2.70 43.29 3.83
CA LEU A 54 1.30 43.41 3.46
C LEU A 54 0.57 44.05 4.63
N LYS A 55 -0.08 45.20 4.41
CA LYS A 55 -0.97 45.80 5.39
C LYS A 55 -2.40 45.64 4.90
N ILE A 56 -3.10 44.64 5.44
CA ILE A 56 -4.43 44.22 5.02
C ILE A 56 -5.43 44.74 6.05
N GLU A 57 -6.35 45.61 5.62
CA GLU A 57 -7.36 46.25 6.49
C GLU A 57 -6.75 46.85 7.78
N GLY A 58 -5.55 47.45 7.64
CA GLY A 58 -4.81 48.06 8.74
C GLY A 58 -3.95 47.09 9.56
N LYS A 59 -4.04 45.77 9.36
CA LYS A 59 -3.18 44.78 10.03
C LYS A 59 -1.93 44.50 9.20
N THR A 60 -0.76 44.68 9.80
CA THR A 60 0.53 44.42 9.14
C THR A 60 0.92 42.96 9.27
N VAL A 61 1.28 42.35 8.14
CA VAL A 61 1.99 41.08 8.06
C VAL A 61 3.34 41.34 7.39
N LEU A 62 4.42 41.13 8.14
CA LEU A 62 5.78 41.31 7.66
C LEU A 62 6.44 39.96 7.44
N PHE A 63 6.79 39.67 6.18
CA PHE A 63 7.60 38.54 5.79
C PHE A 63 9.04 38.97 5.56
N SER A 64 10.00 38.19 6.06
CA SER A 64 11.42 38.44 5.86
C SER A 64 12.18 37.12 5.70
N LYS A 65 13.12 37.05 4.74
CA LYS A 65 14.00 35.89 4.59
C LYS A 65 15.05 35.87 5.68
N ASP A 66 15.15 34.76 6.41
CA ASP A 66 16.24 34.46 7.34
C ASP A 66 16.94 33.17 6.89
N LYS A 67 18.24 33.24 6.60
CA LYS A 67 19.06 32.13 6.07
C LYS A 67 18.41 31.38 4.89
N GLY A 68 17.69 32.11 4.05
CA GLY A 68 17.03 31.57 2.85
C GLY A 68 15.62 31.00 3.06
N GLN A 69 15.09 31.00 4.29
CA GLN A 69 13.70 30.58 4.59
C GLN A 69 12.83 31.80 4.89
N TRP A 70 11.55 31.77 4.49
CA TRP A 70 10.64 32.84 4.85
C TRP A 70 10.24 32.77 6.33
N MET A 71 10.28 33.92 7.00
CA MET A 71 9.81 34.10 8.37
C MET A 71 8.69 35.15 8.37
N ILE A 72 7.66 34.90 9.17
CA ILE A 72 6.71 35.92 9.59
C ILE A 72 7.33 36.63 10.81
N LYS A 73 7.41 37.95 10.76
CA LYS A 73 7.98 38.80 11.83
C LYS A 73 6.91 39.61 12.55
N GLU A 74 5.81 39.94 11.87
CA GLU A 74 4.65 40.61 12.42
C GLU A 74 3.36 39.96 11.89
N PRO A 75 2.29 39.90 12.70
CA PRO A 75 2.21 40.23 14.13
C PRO A 75 2.83 39.16 15.04
N ILE A 76 3.26 38.03 14.49
CA ILE A 76 3.88 36.92 15.21
C ILE A 76 5.27 36.62 14.65
N VAL A 77 6.12 36.02 15.49
CA VAL A 77 7.42 35.50 15.05
C VAL A 77 7.29 34.00 14.81
N ALA A 78 7.18 33.61 13.54
CA ALA A 78 6.97 32.22 13.13
C ALA A 78 7.62 31.92 11.78
N LYS A 79 7.82 30.63 11.47
CA LYS A 79 8.21 30.20 10.12
C LYS A 79 7.06 30.46 9.14
N GLY A 80 7.40 31.00 7.98
CA GLY A 80 6.50 31.18 6.85
C GLY A 80 6.50 29.93 5.95
N GLU A 81 5.40 29.73 5.25
CA GLU A 81 5.24 28.69 4.24
C GLU A 81 5.73 29.24 2.89
N ASP A 82 6.95 28.85 2.51
CA ASP A 82 7.66 29.38 1.33
C ASP A 82 6.81 29.33 0.06
N GLU A 83 6.06 28.25 -0.15
CA GLU A 83 5.21 28.07 -1.34
C GLU A 83 4.12 29.15 -1.42
N THR A 84 3.46 29.46 -0.31
CA THR A 84 2.34 30.41 -0.27
C THR A 84 2.80 31.86 -0.40
N ILE A 85 3.93 32.20 0.23
CA ILE A 85 4.56 33.52 0.12
C ILE A 85 5.10 33.69 -1.31
N GLY A 86 5.70 32.64 -1.89
CA GLY A 86 6.10 32.61 -3.29
C GLY A 86 4.93 32.82 -4.26
N LYS A 87 3.76 32.21 -4.01
CA LYS A 87 2.53 32.46 -4.80
C LYS A 87 2.08 33.91 -4.74
N ALA A 88 2.16 34.55 -3.57
CA ALA A 88 1.86 35.98 -3.42
C ALA A 88 2.83 36.85 -4.23
N LEU A 89 4.14 36.61 -4.11
CA LEU A 89 5.17 37.33 -4.87
C LEU A 89 5.04 37.14 -6.38
N ASN A 90 4.77 35.92 -6.83
CA ASN A 90 4.56 35.63 -8.25
C ASN A 90 3.31 36.32 -8.80
N SER A 91 2.24 36.41 -8.00
CA SER A 91 1.01 37.11 -8.39
C SER A 91 1.25 38.62 -8.48
N LEU A 92 2.02 39.18 -7.55
CA LEU A 92 2.47 40.57 -7.59
C LEU A 92 3.33 40.88 -8.82
N ALA A 93 4.29 40.01 -9.15
CA ALA A 93 5.16 40.20 -10.32
C ALA A 93 4.41 40.07 -11.65
N LYS A 94 3.32 39.27 -11.68
CA LYS A 94 2.47 39.11 -12.85
C LYS A 94 1.41 40.19 -12.99
N ALA A 95 1.10 40.92 -11.91
CA ALA A 95 0.03 41.92 -11.89
C ALA A 95 0.26 43.01 -12.95
N GLU A 96 -0.71 43.16 -13.83
CA GLU A 96 -0.72 44.17 -14.89
C GLU A 96 -1.73 45.26 -14.61
N ILE A 97 -1.40 46.46 -15.09
CA ILE A 97 -2.27 47.61 -15.16
C ILE A 97 -3.11 47.46 -16.43
N GLU A 98 -4.40 47.30 -16.23
CA GLU A 98 -5.38 47.04 -17.28
C GLU A 98 -5.77 48.34 -17.98
N ARG A 99 -5.97 49.39 -17.17
CA ARG A 99 -6.22 50.75 -17.66
C ARG A 99 -6.01 51.79 -16.56
N THR A 100 -5.71 53.02 -16.97
CA THR A 100 -5.85 54.19 -16.10
C THR A 100 -7.30 54.67 -16.12
N VAL A 101 -7.89 54.89 -14.94
CA VAL A 101 -9.28 55.36 -14.77
C VAL A 101 -9.31 56.87 -14.64
N ASN A 102 -8.40 57.43 -13.86
CA ASN A 102 -8.31 58.87 -13.62
C ASN A 102 -6.86 59.25 -13.36
N GLU A 103 -6.27 60.10 -14.20
CA GLU A 103 -4.87 60.54 -14.10
C GLU A 103 -4.60 61.42 -12.87
N SER A 104 -5.62 62.16 -12.41
CA SER A 104 -5.49 63.09 -11.29
C SER A 104 -6.84 63.33 -10.60
N PRO A 105 -7.37 62.34 -9.86
CA PRO A 105 -8.65 62.46 -9.18
C PRO A 105 -8.62 63.52 -8.08
N VAL A 106 -9.75 64.20 -7.88
CA VAL A 106 -9.93 65.18 -6.80
C VAL A 106 -10.09 64.48 -5.43
N SER A 107 -10.65 63.28 -5.40
CA SER A 107 -10.86 62.47 -4.20
C SER A 107 -10.52 61.00 -4.45
N LEU A 108 -9.95 60.33 -3.44
CA LEU A 108 -9.64 58.89 -3.50
C LEU A 108 -10.70 57.99 -2.83
N VAL A 109 -11.71 58.60 -2.20
CA VAL A 109 -12.74 57.91 -1.40
C VAL A 109 -13.57 56.95 -2.25
N GLU A 110 -14.00 57.38 -3.44
CA GLU A 110 -14.83 56.56 -4.34
C GLU A 110 -14.11 55.29 -4.82
N TYR A 111 -12.78 55.30 -4.83
CA TYR A 111 -11.94 54.16 -5.20
C TYR A 111 -11.56 53.29 -4.00
N GLY A 112 -11.85 53.74 -2.76
CA GLY A 112 -11.36 53.12 -1.53
C GLY A 112 -9.83 53.18 -1.41
N LEU A 113 -9.19 54.19 -1.99
CA LEU A 113 -7.74 54.39 -1.97
C LEU A 113 -7.29 55.42 -0.93
N ASP A 114 -8.23 56.14 -0.31
CA ASP A 114 -8.00 56.94 0.90
C ASP A 114 -7.75 56.05 2.13
N LYS A 115 -8.45 54.91 2.17
CA LYS A 115 -8.29 53.81 3.14
C LYS A 115 -8.11 52.50 2.37
N PRO A 116 -6.92 52.26 1.81
CA PRO A 116 -6.68 51.08 0.98
C PRO A 116 -6.93 49.80 1.77
N SER A 117 -7.58 48.85 1.11
CA SER A 117 -7.81 47.52 1.67
C SER A 117 -6.51 46.72 1.82
N ILE A 118 -5.53 46.95 0.94
CA ILE A 118 -4.19 46.35 1.02
C ILE A 118 -3.14 47.38 0.62
N GLU A 119 -2.11 47.54 1.46
CA GLU A 119 -0.86 48.24 1.09
C GLU A 119 0.26 47.20 0.96
N ILE A 120 1.02 47.26 -0.14
CA ILE A 120 2.10 46.31 -0.45
C ILE A 120 3.42 47.06 -0.55
N THR A 121 4.41 46.63 0.24
CA THR A 121 5.79 47.10 0.14
C THR A 121 6.73 45.91 -0.06
N ILE A 122 7.60 46.01 -1.06
CA ILE A 122 8.59 44.98 -1.41
C ILE A 122 9.99 45.55 -1.20
N LYS A 123 10.89 44.76 -0.64
CA LYS A 123 12.31 45.10 -0.55
C LYS A 123 13.15 43.98 -1.15
N GLU A 124 13.92 44.32 -2.18
CA GLU A 124 14.89 43.42 -2.79
C GLU A 124 16.23 43.49 -2.04
N LYS A 125 17.02 42.42 -2.18
CA LYS A 125 18.36 42.32 -1.60
C LYS A 125 19.23 43.51 -1.94
N ASN A 126 19.84 44.12 -0.91
CA ASN A 126 20.75 45.27 -1.02
C ASN A 126 20.15 46.49 -1.74
N LYS A 127 18.83 46.62 -1.81
CA LYS A 127 18.14 47.77 -2.40
C LYS A 127 17.23 48.45 -1.37
N PRO A 128 16.94 49.76 -1.51
CA PRO A 128 15.88 50.38 -0.72
C PRO A 128 14.53 49.72 -1.03
N PRO A 129 13.54 49.82 -0.12
CA PRO A 129 12.18 49.40 -0.40
C PRO A 129 11.65 50.04 -1.69
N LEU A 130 10.96 49.24 -2.49
CA LEU A 130 10.24 49.71 -3.66
C LEU A 130 9.05 50.58 -3.24
N GLU A 131 8.51 51.34 -4.19
CA GLU A 131 7.33 52.16 -3.96
C GLU A 131 6.12 51.32 -3.56
N THR A 132 5.35 51.83 -2.58
CA THR A 132 4.17 51.13 -2.07
C THR A 132 3.06 51.09 -3.13
N ILE A 133 2.46 49.92 -3.29
CA ILE A 133 1.26 49.72 -4.13
C ILE A 133 0.04 49.66 -3.22
N LEU A 134 -1.00 50.44 -3.55
CA LEU A 134 -2.25 50.53 -2.81
C LEU A 134 -3.35 49.83 -3.60
N LEU A 135 -4.12 48.95 -2.96
CA LEU A 135 -5.31 48.31 -3.54
C LEU A 135 -6.57 48.74 -2.79
N GLY A 136 -7.52 49.31 -3.53
CA GLY A 136 -8.78 49.84 -3.00
C GLY A 136 -9.97 48.90 -3.18
N ASN A 137 -11.11 49.48 -3.51
CA ASN A 137 -12.37 48.76 -3.75
C ASN A 137 -12.34 47.99 -5.07
N LYS A 138 -13.17 46.94 -5.15
CA LYS A 138 -13.48 46.32 -6.44
C LYS A 138 -14.24 47.34 -7.31
N ASN A 139 -14.03 47.28 -8.61
CA ASN A 139 -14.81 48.08 -9.54
C ASN A 139 -16.25 47.49 -9.65
N PRO A 140 -17.22 48.20 -10.26
CA PRO A 140 -18.61 47.73 -10.32
C PRO A 140 -18.84 46.36 -10.99
N THR A 141 -17.86 45.86 -11.75
CA THR A 141 -17.93 44.55 -12.41
C THR A 141 -17.27 43.43 -11.60
N ASP A 142 -16.64 43.75 -10.48
CA ASP A 142 -15.84 42.87 -9.60
C ASP A 142 -14.62 42.17 -10.23
N TYR A 143 -14.44 42.22 -11.55
CA TYR A 143 -13.26 41.71 -12.27
C TYR A 143 -11.96 42.46 -11.96
N TYR A 144 -12.05 43.73 -11.59
CA TYR A 144 -10.89 44.58 -11.32
C TYR A 144 -10.95 45.22 -9.96
N VAL A 145 -9.79 45.65 -9.47
CA VAL A 145 -9.63 46.44 -8.25
C VAL A 145 -8.94 47.74 -8.61
N TYR A 146 -9.34 48.84 -7.97
CA TYR A 146 -8.62 50.10 -8.08
C TYR A 146 -7.24 49.98 -7.44
N THR A 147 -6.21 50.42 -8.16
CA THR A 147 -4.83 50.39 -7.70
C THR A 147 -4.13 51.72 -7.95
N LYS A 148 -3.18 52.06 -7.08
CA LYS A 148 -2.40 53.29 -7.17
C LYS A 148 -0.99 53.05 -6.63
N ARG A 149 0.03 53.58 -7.32
CA ARG A 149 1.38 53.70 -6.77
C ARG A 149 1.43 54.92 -5.83
N GLU A 150 2.04 54.80 -4.66
CA GLU A 150 2.00 55.81 -3.59
C GLU A 150 2.37 57.23 -4.07
N LYS A 151 3.42 57.36 -4.89
CA LYS A 151 3.94 58.63 -5.44
C LYS A 151 3.22 59.08 -6.72
N SER A 152 2.48 58.20 -7.40
CA SER A 152 1.68 58.56 -8.57
C SER A 152 0.35 59.20 -8.16
N LYS A 153 -0.19 60.12 -8.96
CA LYS A 153 -1.57 60.62 -8.80
C LYS A 153 -2.61 59.71 -9.46
N ALA A 154 -2.21 58.97 -10.49
CA ALA A 154 -3.12 58.20 -11.32
C ALA A 154 -3.75 57.03 -10.55
N VAL A 155 -5.07 56.90 -10.69
CA VAL A 155 -5.85 55.73 -10.26
C VAL A 155 -6.02 54.81 -11.46
N MET A 156 -5.62 53.56 -11.27
CA MET A 156 -5.57 52.53 -12.29
C MET A 156 -6.43 51.33 -11.89
N LEU A 157 -6.60 50.37 -12.80
CA LEU A 157 -7.19 49.06 -12.52
C LEU A 157 -6.15 47.96 -12.69
N THR A 158 -6.23 46.97 -11.81
CA THR A 158 -5.56 45.67 -11.96
C THR A 158 -6.54 44.55 -11.65
N SER A 159 -6.19 43.31 -11.96
CA SER A 159 -7.05 42.13 -11.71
C SER A 159 -7.45 42.02 -10.24
N SER A 160 -8.73 41.76 -9.97
CA SER A 160 -9.21 41.48 -8.61
C SER A 160 -8.61 40.20 -8.02
N GLY A 161 -8.14 39.27 -8.86
CA GLY A 161 -7.43 38.07 -8.44
C GLY A 161 -6.14 38.36 -7.66
N LEU A 162 -5.48 39.51 -7.91
CA LEU A 162 -4.35 39.95 -7.09
C LEU A 162 -4.79 40.22 -5.64
N LYS A 163 -5.88 40.99 -5.49
CA LYS A 163 -6.43 41.31 -4.16
C LYS A 163 -6.85 40.04 -3.42
N GLU A 164 -7.50 39.10 -4.10
CA GLU A 164 -7.93 37.82 -3.51
C GLU A 164 -6.73 36.96 -3.08
N GLN A 165 -5.68 36.89 -3.88
CA GLN A 165 -4.47 36.12 -3.55
C GLN A 165 -3.67 36.69 -2.36
N LEU A 166 -3.73 38.01 -2.14
CA LEU A 166 -3.03 38.70 -1.06
C LEU A 166 -3.88 38.82 0.22
N ASN A 167 -5.21 38.89 0.09
CA ASN A 167 -6.13 38.99 1.22
C ASN A 167 -6.35 37.62 1.88
N GLN A 168 -5.28 37.06 2.44
CA GLN A 168 -5.30 35.76 3.12
C GLN A 168 -5.04 35.92 4.62
N GLU A 169 -5.67 35.06 5.40
CA GLU A 169 -5.41 34.95 6.84
C GLU A 169 -3.96 34.51 7.09
N ILE A 170 -3.40 34.92 8.23
CA ILE A 170 -2.00 34.62 8.58
C ILE A 170 -1.68 33.11 8.59
N TYR A 171 -2.67 32.27 8.89
CA TYR A 171 -2.56 30.81 8.84
C TYR A 171 -2.20 30.28 7.43
N TYR A 172 -2.68 30.94 6.37
CA TYR A 172 -2.35 30.57 4.99
C TYR A 172 -0.84 30.67 4.76
N TYR A 173 -0.21 31.76 5.22
CA TYR A 173 1.21 32.04 5.04
C TYR A 173 2.14 31.36 6.05
N ARG A 174 1.62 30.70 7.08
CA ARG A 174 2.42 30.08 8.14
C ARG A 174 2.79 28.65 7.78
N ASP A 175 4.01 28.23 8.15
CA ASP A 175 4.43 26.83 8.06
C ASP A 175 3.50 25.95 8.90
N LYS A 176 2.89 24.96 8.25
CA LYS A 176 1.93 24.03 8.85
C LYS A 176 2.53 22.64 9.06
N THR A 177 3.84 22.48 8.94
CA THR A 177 4.52 21.19 9.10
C THR A 177 4.46 20.74 10.55
N VAL A 178 3.97 19.52 10.80
CA VAL A 178 4.06 18.94 12.15
C VAL A 178 5.49 18.47 12.41
N ILE A 179 6.06 17.62 11.54
CA ILE A 179 7.42 17.07 11.65
C ILE A 179 8.28 17.44 10.42
N ASP A 180 9.41 18.09 10.65
CA ASP A 180 10.35 18.52 9.61
C ASP A 180 11.50 17.52 9.34
N PHE A 181 11.83 16.65 10.28
CA PHE A 181 12.89 15.63 10.12
C PHE A 181 12.48 14.43 9.24
N LYS A 182 13.48 13.63 8.83
CA LYS A 182 13.28 12.39 8.04
C LYS A 182 12.91 11.24 8.98
N VAL A 183 11.95 10.41 8.55
CA VAL A 183 11.49 9.26 9.34
C VAL A 183 12.61 8.22 9.48
N GLU A 184 13.45 8.11 8.47
CA GLU A 184 14.55 7.16 8.37
C GLU A 184 15.69 7.44 9.36
N ASP A 185 15.80 8.68 9.83
CA ASP A 185 16.81 9.09 10.81
C ASP A 185 16.39 8.72 12.25
N ILE A 186 15.13 8.33 12.46
CA ILE A 186 14.57 8.00 13.78
C ILE A 186 14.96 6.56 14.16
N LYS A 187 15.85 6.45 15.14
CA LYS A 187 16.34 5.15 15.65
C LYS A 187 15.83 4.81 17.05
N ASN A 188 15.45 5.81 17.84
CA ASN A 188 14.88 5.62 19.17
C ASN A 188 13.69 6.55 19.34
N LEU A 189 12.64 6.04 19.98
CA LEU A 189 11.45 6.81 20.31
C LEU A 189 10.85 6.33 21.63
N ARG A 190 10.20 7.24 22.34
CA ARG A 190 9.41 6.91 23.53
C ARG A 190 7.98 7.34 23.30
N LEU A 191 7.06 6.42 23.52
CA LEU A 191 5.62 6.67 23.43
C LEU A 191 5.03 6.61 24.83
N LYS A 192 4.25 7.63 25.19
CA LYS A 192 3.40 7.61 26.39
C LYS A 192 1.96 7.37 25.96
N TYR A 193 1.32 6.31 26.44
CA TYR A 193 -0.10 6.05 26.20
C TYR A 193 -0.77 5.79 27.54
N GLU A 194 -1.76 6.62 27.88
CA GLU A 194 -2.35 6.67 29.23
C GLU A 194 -1.25 6.90 30.29
N ASP A 195 -1.19 6.08 31.34
CA ASP A 195 -0.15 6.11 32.38
C ASP A 195 1.09 5.27 32.04
N LYS A 196 1.15 4.68 30.84
CA LYS A 196 2.23 3.77 30.42
C LYS A 196 3.20 4.47 29.50
N LYS A 197 4.44 3.99 29.50
CA LYS A 197 5.50 4.43 28.59
C LYS A 197 6.17 3.23 27.95
N ALA A 198 6.47 3.33 26.66
CA ALA A 198 7.27 2.34 25.94
C ALA A 198 8.49 2.99 25.31
N ASP A 199 9.66 2.44 25.61
CA ASP A 199 10.92 2.80 24.96
C ASP A 199 11.13 1.86 23.78
N LEU A 200 11.23 2.42 22.58
CA LEU A 200 11.35 1.69 21.31
C LEU A 200 12.68 2.03 20.65
N ARG A 201 13.35 1.00 20.12
CA ARG A 201 14.65 1.12 19.45
C ARG A 201 14.70 0.29 18.18
N LEU A 202 15.23 0.87 17.12
CA LEU A 202 15.61 0.16 15.90
C LEU A 202 16.95 -0.58 16.14
N ASP A 203 16.97 -1.89 15.93
CA ASP A 203 18.18 -2.71 16.05
C ASP A 203 19.02 -2.74 14.76
N ASP A 204 20.16 -3.45 14.80
CA ASP A 204 21.09 -3.55 13.67
C ASP A 204 20.51 -4.29 12.45
N LYS A 205 19.45 -5.09 12.66
CA LYS A 205 18.69 -5.76 11.59
C LYS A 205 17.58 -4.88 11.01
N LYS A 206 17.46 -3.63 11.49
CA LYS A 206 16.39 -2.69 11.15
C LYS A 206 15.01 -3.16 11.62
N ASP A 207 14.96 -3.97 12.66
CA ASP A 207 13.73 -4.35 13.34
C ASP A 207 13.50 -3.43 14.54
N TRP A 208 12.25 -2.99 14.73
CA TRP A 208 11.86 -2.25 15.92
C TRP A 208 11.73 -3.19 17.12
N GLN A 209 12.32 -2.79 18.25
CA GLN A 209 12.31 -3.53 19.52
C GLN A 209 11.69 -2.65 20.60
N ILE A 210 10.85 -3.25 21.44
CA ILE A 210 10.45 -2.72 22.75
C ILE A 210 11.58 -3.02 23.72
N VAL A 211 12.12 -1.96 24.34
CA VAL A 211 13.18 -2.03 25.35
C VAL A 211 12.59 -1.96 26.76
N LYS A 212 11.53 -1.15 26.93
CA LYS A 212 10.74 -1.02 28.16
C LYS A 212 9.26 -0.88 27.81
N PRO A 213 8.34 -1.36 28.68
CA PRO A 213 8.60 -2.02 29.96
C PRO A 213 9.03 -3.48 29.81
N ILE A 214 8.80 -4.08 28.64
CA ILE A 214 9.18 -5.45 28.29
C ILE A 214 10.23 -5.47 27.18
N LYS A 215 11.03 -6.53 27.12
CA LYS A 215 11.93 -6.80 25.99
C LYS A 215 11.21 -7.68 24.98
N ALA A 216 10.76 -7.11 23.86
CA ALA A 216 10.06 -7.85 22.81
C ALA A 216 10.21 -7.18 21.44
N LYS A 217 10.00 -7.93 20.36
CA LYS A 217 9.90 -7.36 19.01
C LYS A 217 8.64 -6.50 18.91
N ALA A 218 8.79 -5.29 18.38
CA ALA A 218 7.70 -4.37 18.14
C ALA A 218 7.14 -4.54 16.72
N ASP A 219 5.88 -4.16 16.51
CA ASP A 219 5.29 -4.05 15.19
C ASP A 219 5.88 -2.83 14.47
N GLY A 220 6.98 -3.08 13.76
CA GLY A 220 7.68 -2.06 12.99
C GLY A 220 6.82 -1.44 11.89
N GLY A 221 5.85 -2.17 11.35
CA GLY A 221 4.90 -1.65 10.37
C GLY A 221 3.99 -0.58 10.97
N SER A 222 3.43 -0.86 12.15
CA SER A 222 2.59 0.08 12.90
C SER A 222 3.36 1.33 13.33
N ILE A 223 4.58 1.17 13.85
CA ILE A 223 5.46 2.31 14.20
C ILE A 223 5.75 3.17 12.96
N ARG A 224 6.11 2.54 11.83
CA ARG A 224 6.38 3.25 10.57
C ARG A 224 5.17 4.04 10.10
N ARG A 225 3.97 3.46 10.14
CA ARG A 225 2.73 4.14 9.74
C ARG A 225 2.41 5.34 10.65
N LEU A 226 2.62 5.23 11.96
CA LEU A 226 2.49 6.37 12.89
C LEU A 226 3.43 7.51 12.50
N LEU A 227 4.73 7.21 12.29
CA LEU A 227 5.74 8.21 11.96
C LEU A 227 5.44 8.92 10.62
N TYR A 228 5.02 8.19 9.58
CA TYR A 228 4.62 8.82 8.32
C TYR A 228 3.29 9.56 8.41
N SER A 229 2.35 9.13 9.25
CA SER A 229 1.11 9.86 9.48
C SER A 229 1.40 11.25 10.07
N LEU A 230 2.34 11.33 11.02
CA LEU A 230 2.81 12.60 11.56
C LEU A 230 3.61 13.42 10.54
N LYS A 231 4.49 12.76 9.74
CA LYS A 231 5.27 13.44 8.69
C LYS A 231 4.38 14.10 7.63
N ASN A 232 3.31 13.42 7.24
CA ASN A 232 2.38 13.88 6.22
C ASN A 232 1.28 14.79 6.79
N SER A 233 1.17 14.88 8.12
CA SER A 233 0.21 15.74 8.80
C SER A 233 0.53 17.22 8.59
N ARG A 234 -0.52 18.03 8.50
CA ARG A 234 -0.45 19.48 8.60
C ARG A 234 -1.15 19.95 9.87
N ILE A 235 -0.58 20.95 10.54
CA ILE A 235 -1.23 21.67 11.63
C ILE A 235 -2.53 22.26 11.10
N LYS A 236 -3.67 21.96 11.74
CA LYS A 236 -5.00 22.43 11.30
C LYS A 236 -5.27 23.87 11.71
N GLY A 237 -4.67 24.31 12.81
CA GLY A 237 -4.84 25.67 13.33
C GLY A 237 -3.90 25.94 14.50
N PHE A 238 -3.57 27.21 14.72
CA PHE A 238 -2.82 27.67 15.88
C PHE A 238 -3.80 28.28 16.86
N VAL A 239 -3.90 27.68 18.05
CA VAL A 239 -4.90 28.05 19.06
C VAL A 239 -4.42 29.24 19.88
N GLU A 240 -3.13 29.23 20.23
CA GLU A 240 -2.52 30.26 21.06
C GLU A 240 -1.03 30.37 20.75
N GLU A 241 -0.49 31.59 20.60
CA GLU A 241 0.94 31.80 20.29
C GLU A 241 1.84 31.63 21.51
N THR A 242 1.32 31.92 22.70
CA THR A 242 2.03 31.77 23.97
C THR A 242 1.02 31.40 25.04
N SER A 243 0.92 30.11 25.35
CA SER A 243 0.03 29.64 26.40
C SER A 243 0.61 29.93 27.78
N LYS A 244 -0.22 30.49 28.67
CA LYS A 244 0.06 30.65 30.11
C LYS A 244 -0.54 29.53 30.96
N ASP A 245 -1.47 28.75 30.40
CA ASP A 245 -2.19 27.68 31.06
C ASP A 245 -2.28 26.47 30.12
N LEU A 246 -1.40 25.49 30.34
CA LEU A 246 -1.38 24.24 29.58
C LEU A 246 -2.46 23.25 30.06
N LYS A 247 -2.99 23.45 31.28
CA LYS A 247 -3.92 22.52 31.92
C LYS A 247 -5.26 22.46 31.20
N ARG A 248 -5.78 23.60 30.73
CA ARG A 248 -7.02 23.66 29.93
C ARG A 248 -6.96 22.91 28.61
N TYR A 249 -5.76 22.53 28.16
CA TYR A 249 -5.53 21.76 26.95
C TYR A 249 -5.11 20.31 27.24
N GLY A 250 -4.99 19.93 28.52
CA GLY A 250 -4.38 18.66 28.93
C GLY A 250 -2.91 18.52 28.56
N LEU A 251 -2.18 19.63 28.39
CA LEU A 251 -0.77 19.63 27.97
C LEU A 251 0.21 19.73 29.15
N ASP A 252 -0.26 19.98 30.37
CA ASP A 252 0.54 19.93 31.61
C ASP A 252 0.82 18.48 32.05
N SER A 253 -0.13 17.57 31.82
CA SER A 253 0.02 16.13 31.99
C SER A 253 -0.61 15.39 30.80
N PRO A 254 0.06 15.39 29.62
CA PRO A 254 -0.52 14.84 28.40
C PRO A 254 -0.68 13.32 28.48
N GLU A 255 -1.85 12.80 28.12
CA GLU A 255 -2.11 11.35 28.03
C GLU A 255 -1.33 10.68 26.88
N MET A 256 -0.93 11.48 25.89
CA MET A 256 -0.14 11.04 24.74
C MET A 256 1.12 11.90 24.58
N GLU A 257 2.26 11.24 24.42
CA GLU A 257 3.54 11.91 24.18
C GLU A 257 4.36 11.09 23.18
N ILE A 258 5.07 11.78 22.28
CA ILE A 258 6.07 11.17 21.41
C ILE A 258 7.39 11.89 21.58
N VAL A 259 8.35 11.22 22.19
CA VAL A 259 9.72 11.72 22.31
C VAL A 259 10.58 11.10 21.23
N PHE A 260 11.17 11.94 20.39
CA PHE A 260 12.13 11.57 19.36
C PHE A 260 13.53 11.82 19.88
N PHE A 261 14.45 10.87 19.72
CA PHE A 261 15.82 11.02 20.19
C PHE A 261 16.81 11.12 19.03
N SER A 262 17.82 11.96 19.16
CA SER A 262 18.94 12.07 18.21
C SER A 262 19.94 10.92 18.38
N ASP A 263 20.08 10.39 19.61
CA ASP A 263 20.83 9.18 19.94
C ASP A 263 20.10 8.35 21.02
N LYS A 264 20.79 7.46 21.76
CA LYS A 264 20.14 6.60 22.77
C LYS A 264 19.64 7.37 24.01
N ASN A 265 20.24 8.51 24.34
CA ASN A 265 20.03 9.18 25.63
C ASN A 265 19.64 10.66 25.52
N HIS A 266 19.76 11.28 24.34
CA HIS A 266 19.45 12.69 24.15
C HIS A 266 18.13 12.86 23.39
N PRO A 267 17.04 13.29 24.06
CA PRO A 267 15.83 13.73 23.39
C PRO A 267 16.16 14.87 22.42
N ALA A 268 15.76 14.71 21.16
CA ALA A 268 15.89 15.77 20.16
C ALA A 268 14.67 16.69 20.17
N LYS A 269 13.47 16.12 20.24
CA LYS A 269 12.18 16.85 20.29
C LYS A 269 11.11 15.99 21.00
N SER A 270 10.20 16.62 21.73
CA SER A 270 9.00 15.97 22.29
C SER A 270 7.73 16.63 21.77
N LEU A 271 6.80 15.81 21.24
CA LEU A 271 5.46 16.23 20.86
C LEU A 271 4.48 15.82 21.95
N LEU A 272 3.98 16.81 22.67
CA LEU A 272 2.94 16.68 23.69
C LEU A 272 1.57 16.73 23.02
N ILE A 273 0.70 15.79 23.35
CA ILE A 273 -0.66 15.68 22.81
C ILE A 273 -1.62 15.63 24.00
N GLY A 274 -2.46 16.65 24.10
CA GLY A 274 -3.39 16.85 25.20
C GLY A 274 -4.79 16.34 24.89
N GLU A 275 -5.79 17.03 25.44
CA GLU A 275 -7.19 16.66 25.30
C GLU A 275 -7.70 16.81 23.86
N ARG A 276 -8.71 15.99 23.55
CA ARG A 276 -9.49 16.14 22.32
C ARG A 276 -10.34 17.42 22.41
N VAL A 277 -10.38 18.19 21.33
CA VAL A 277 -11.20 19.39 21.23
C VAL A 277 -12.68 19.02 21.36
N LYS A 278 -13.40 19.69 22.27
CA LYS A 278 -14.83 19.41 22.53
C LYS A 278 -15.67 19.62 21.27
N GLY A 279 -16.38 18.58 20.83
CA GLY A 279 -17.23 18.63 19.64
C GLY A 279 -16.49 18.43 18.31
N GLU A 280 -15.17 18.28 18.35
CA GLU A 280 -14.33 18.00 17.18
C GLU A 280 -13.55 16.69 17.35
N LYS A 281 -12.90 16.25 16.27
CA LYS A 281 -12.06 15.05 16.28
C LYS A 281 -10.61 15.33 16.65
N ASP A 282 -10.17 16.57 16.55
CA ASP A 282 -8.75 16.92 16.63
C ASP A 282 -8.28 17.09 18.07
N PHE A 283 -6.96 17.12 18.25
CA PHE A 283 -6.32 17.21 19.57
C PHE A 283 -5.57 18.53 19.71
N TYR A 284 -5.53 19.05 20.95
CA TYR A 284 -4.54 20.07 21.29
C TYR A 284 -3.16 19.44 21.34
N ALA A 285 -2.17 20.07 20.71
CA ALA A 285 -0.81 19.58 20.66
C ALA A 285 0.21 20.71 20.77
N LYS A 286 1.42 20.34 21.18
CA LYS A 286 2.50 21.28 21.44
C LYS A 286 3.86 20.57 21.33
N TRP A 287 4.81 21.20 20.65
CA TRP A 287 6.22 20.85 20.81
C TRP A 287 6.71 21.40 22.15
N GLU A 288 7.36 20.57 22.97
CA GLU A 288 7.79 20.90 24.34
C GLU A 288 8.62 22.20 24.40
N ASP A 289 9.49 22.43 23.43
CA ASP A 289 10.37 23.60 23.30
C ASP A 289 9.70 24.82 22.63
N ALA A 290 8.52 24.65 22.03
CA ALA A 290 7.77 25.73 21.41
C ALA A 290 6.97 26.52 22.47
N LYS A 291 6.38 27.66 22.09
CA LYS A 291 5.45 28.42 22.97
C LYS A 291 3.99 28.23 22.59
N ASN A 292 3.71 28.03 21.31
CA ASN A 292 2.37 27.93 20.77
C ASN A 292 1.71 26.58 21.08
N VAL A 293 0.38 26.59 21.10
CA VAL A 293 -0.49 25.41 21.10
C VAL A 293 -1.20 25.35 19.75
N PHE A 294 -1.27 24.16 19.16
CA PHE A 294 -1.85 23.97 17.83
C PHE A 294 -2.82 22.78 17.81
N LEU A 295 -3.62 22.71 16.75
CA LEU A 295 -4.56 21.62 16.51
C LEU A 295 -3.89 20.54 15.64
N LEU A 296 -3.79 19.34 16.18
CA LEU A 296 -3.30 18.15 15.49
C LEU A 296 -4.50 17.32 15.00
N PRO A 297 -4.59 17.04 13.69
CA PRO A 297 -5.66 16.20 13.16
C PRO A 297 -5.71 14.80 13.80
N GLU A 298 -6.90 14.24 14.00
CA GLU A 298 -7.03 12.86 14.50
C GLU A 298 -6.31 11.84 13.62
N SER A 299 -6.32 12.07 12.30
CA SER A 299 -5.68 11.18 11.31
C SER A 299 -4.18 11.03 11.54
N SER A 300 -3.53 12.01 12.18
CA SER A 300 -2.11 12.00 12.53
C SER A 300 -1.79 10.95 13.60
N LEU A 301 -2.79 10.51 14.38
CA LEU A 301 -2.68 9.56 15.48
C LEU A 301 -3.41 8.24 15.22
N LYS A 302 -3.79 7.96 13.96
CA LYS A 302 -4.57 6.76 13.60
C LYS A 302 -3.89 5.43 14.03
N ASP A 303 -2.58 5.34 13.85
CA ASP A 303 -1.75 4.18 14.23
C ASP A 303 -1.08 4.37 15.61
N TYR A 304 -1.55 5.31 16.44
CA TYR A 304 -1.03 5.49 17.78
C TYR A 304 -1.40 4.29 18.66
N PRO A 305 -0.44 3.63 19.33
CA PRO A 305 -0.73 2.47 20.17
C PRO A 305 -1.53 2.87 21.41
N LYS A 306 -2.57 2.10 21.74
CA LYS A 306 -3.35 2.31 22.97
C LYS A 306 -2.91 1.39 24.09
N THR A 307 -2.31 0.26 23.73
CA THR A 307 -1.87 -0.78 24.65
C THR A 307 -0.49 -1.30 24.27
N GLU A 308 0.17 -1.97 25.21
CA GLU A 308 1.42 -2.70 24.92
C GLU A 308 1.21 -3.76 23.82
N PHE A 309 0.02 -4.39 23.76
CA PHE A 309 -0.29 -5.36 22.72
C PHE A 309 -0.30 -4.74 21.31
N ASP A 310 -0.71 -3.48 21.18
CA ASP A 310 -0.69 -2.77 19.89
C ASP A 310 0.75 -2.49 19.40
N LEU A 311 1.69 -2.39 20.34
CA LEU A 311 3.11 -2.19 20.04
C LEU A 311 3.84 -3.45 19.64
N ARG A 312 3.40 -4.62 20.07
CA ARG A 312 4.13 -5.89 19.89
C ARG A 312 3.89 -6.48 18.51
N ASP A 313 4.92 -7.10 17.96
CA ASP A 313 4.78 -7.95 16.77
C ASP A 313 3.91 -9.17 17.09
N LYS A 314 2.76 -9.26 16.41
CA LYS A 314 1.72 -10.29 16.62
C LYS A 314 2.03 -11.60 15.89
N THR A 315 3.12 -11.69 15.14
CA THR A 315 3.51 -12.91 14.41
C THR A 315 3.87 -14.03 15.37
N VAL A 316 3.15 -15.15 15.29
CA VAL A 316 3.35 -16.31 16.19
C VAL A 316 4.46 -17.20 15.68
N PHE A 317 4.48 -17.48 14.39
CA PHE A 317 5.39 -18.43 13.76
C PHE A 317 5.97 -17.80 12.49
N ASP A 318 7.30 -17.84 12.37
CA ASP A 318 8.05 -17.15 11.32
C ASP A 318 9.09 -18.12 10.77
N PHE A 319 9.03 -18.40 9.47
CA PHE A 319 9.87 -19.35 8.76
C PHE A 319 9.84 -19.07 7.25
N GLU A 320 10.85 -19.55 6.51
CA GLU A 320 10.90 -19.39 5.06
C GLU A 320 10.22 -20.59 4.38
N LYS A 321 8.99 -20.39 3.90
CA LYS A 321 8.15 -21.44 3.31
C LYS A 321 8.88 -22.26 2.24
N GLU A 322 9.66 -21.61 1.38
CA GLU A 322 10.37 -22.23 0.25
C GLU A 322 11.51 -23.15 0.72
N LYS A 323 11.99 -22.97 1.95
CA LYS A 323 13.03 -23.82 2.56
C LYS A 323 12.45 -25.05 3.25
N ILE A 324 11.15 -25.09 3.52
CA ILE A 324 10.50 -26.22 4.21
C ILE A 324 10.48 -27.44 3.30
N PHE A 325 11.06 -28.56 3.76
CA PHE A 325 11.00 -29.85 3.06
C PHE A 325 10.22 -30.92 3.83
N ARG A 326 9.93 -30.71 5.11
CA ARG A 326 9.14 -31.65 5.90
C ARG A 326 8.21 -30.93 6.85
N VAL A 327 6.98 -31.44 6.94
CA VAL A 327 5.94 -30.98 7.87
C VAL A 327 5.43 -32.19 8.64
N ALA A 328 5.38 -32.11 9.97
CA ALA A 328 4.71 -33.11 10.79
C ALA A 328 3.60 -32.46 11.61
N LEU A 329 2.37 -32.92 11.42
CA LEU A 329 1.19 -32.57 12.20
C LEU A 329 0.89 -33.71 13.16
N LYS A 330 1.18 -33.51 14.45
CA LYS A 330 0.97 -34.51 15.49
C LYS A 330 -0.24 -34.10 16.33
N TYR A 331 -1.29 -34.89 16.19
CA TYR A 331 -2.51 -34.82 16.99
C TYR A 331 -2.41 -35.81 18.16
N PRO A 332 -3.34 -35.80 19.14
CA PRO A 332 -3.29 -36.71 20.28
C PRO A 332 -3.25 -38.20 19.92
N TYR A 333 -3.83 -38.61 18.79
CA TYR A 333 -3.97 -40.01 18.40
C TYR A 333 -3.45 -40.35 17.00
N GLU A 334 -2.95 -39.37 16.25
CA GLU A 334 -2.47 -39.58 14.88
C GLU A 334 -1.34 -38.59 14.53
N GLU A 335 -0.48 -38.99 13.59
CA GLU A 335 0.56 -38.13 13.03
C GLU A 335 0.45 -38.15 11.50
N ILE A 336 0.38 -36.96 10.91
CA ILE A 336 0.50 -36.77 9.46
C ILE A 336 1.89 -36.21 9.19
N SER A 337 2.70 -36.95 8.44
CA SER A 337 4.01 -36.47 7.97
C SER A 337 3.96 -36.25 6.46
N LEU A 338 4.45 -35.08 6.04
CA LEU A 338 4.61 -34.68 4.65
C LEU A 338 6.10 -34.44 4.38
N GLU A 339 6.60 -34.93 3.25
CA GLU A 339 7.97 -34.68 2.80
C GLU A 339 7.98 -34.23 1.33
N ASN A 340 8.73 -33.17 1.04
CA ASN A 340 9.01 -32.67 -0.29
C ASN A 340 10.26 -33.37 -0.83
N ASP A 341 10.09 -34.13 -1.91
CA ASP A 341 11.15 -34.95 -2.47
C ASP A 341 12.15 -34.15 -3.33
N ALA A 342 13.15 -34.84 -3.88
CA ALA A 342 14.17 -34.23 -4.75
C ALA A 342 13.63 -33.65 -6.07
N LYS A 343 12.37 -33.98 -6.44
CA LYS A 343 11.68 -33.46 -7.63
C LYS A 343 10.73 -32.31 -7.27
N ASN A 344 10.81 -31.79 -6.05
CA ASN A 344 9.91 -30.78 -5.48
C ASN A 344 8.44 -31.23 -5.46
N GLN A 345 8.18 -32.51 -5.21
CA GLN A 345 6.82 -33.04 -5.04
C GLN A 345 6.57 -33.41 -3.58
N TRP A 346 5.45 -32.95 -3.04
CA TRP A 346 5.01 -33.30 -1.70
C TRP A 346 4.39 -34.69 -1.66
N ASN A 347 4.80 -35.48 -0.67
CA ASN A 347 4.28 -36.80 -0.41
C ASN A 347 3.87 -36.91 1.05
N ILE A 348 2.73 -37.54 1.31
CA ILE A 348 2.36 -38.05 2.63
C ILE A 348 3.19 -39.31 2.88
N THR A 349 3.94 -39.31 3.98
CA THR A 349 4.76 -40.46 4.42
C THR A 349 4.17 -41.16 5.64
N LYS A 350 3.26 -40.51 6.38
CA LYS A 350 2.45 -41.10 7.45
C LYS A 350 1.06 -40.46 7.52
N PRO A 351 0.03 -41.20 7.98
CA PRO A 351 0.03 -42.63 8.30
C PRO A 351 -0.03 -43.51 7.03
N ILE A 352 -0.23 -42.91 5.86
CA ILE A 352 -0.26 -43.56 4.56
C ILE A 352 0.90 -43.08 3.70
N ILE A 353 1.27 -43.85 2.69
CA ILE A 353 2.21 -43.44 1.64
C ILE A 353 1.38 -43.02 0.42
N ALA A 354 1.36 -41.73 0.11
CA ALA A 354 0.59 -41.19 -1.01
C ALA A 354 1.17 -39.85 -1.48
N LYS A 355 0.88 -39.46 -2.72
CA LYS A 355 1.13 -38.08 -3.17
C LYS A 355 0.25 -37.11 -2.38
N ALA A 356 0.83 -35.97 -1.98
CA ALA A 356 0.08 -34.89 -1.38
C ALA A 356 -0.40 -33.90 -2.45
N ASP A 357 -1.52 -33.23 -2.19
CA ASP A 357 -1.99 -32.14 -3.02
C ASP A 357 -1.14 -30.89 -2.71
N GLU A 358 -0.38 -30.44 -3.71
CA GLU A 358 0.54 -29.29 -3.62
C GLU A 358 -0.16 -28.01 -3.13
N PHE A 359 -1.42 -27.79 -3.54
CA PHE A 359 -2.18 -26.63 -3.13
C PHE A 359 -2.55 -26.71 -1.64
N GLU A 360 -2.98 -27.89 -1.17
CA GLU A 360 -3.36 -28.10 0.23
C GLU A 360 -2.17 -27.99 1.20
N VAL A 361 -0.98 -28.45 0.79
CA VAL A 361 0.25 -28.26 1.58
C VAL A 361 0.65 -26.78 1.58
N SER A 362 0.58 -26.12 0.42
CA SER A 362 0.86 -24.69 0.29
C SER A 362 -0.08 -23.83 1.16
N ASP A 363 -1.37 -24.15 1.18
CA ASP A 363 -2.42 -23.53 2.01
C ASP A 363 -2.14 -23.72 3.50
N LEU A 364 -1.75 -24.93 3.93
CA LEU A 364 -1.35 -25.20 5.31
C LEU A 364 -0.14 -24.33 5.73
N LEU A 365 0.89 -24.22 4.89
CA LEU A 365 2.07 -23.41 5.19
C LEU A 365 1.73 -21.91 5.27
N TRP A 366 0.83 -21.43 4.41
CA TRP A 366 0.32 -20.05 4.49
C TRP A 366 -0.49 -19.82 5.76
N ALA A 367 -1.39 -20.74 6.10
CA ALA A 367 -2.19 -20.66 7.32
C ALA A 367 -1.32 -20.59 8.58
N LEU A 368 -0.13 -21.22 8.58
CA LEU A 368 0.85 -21.13 9.65
C LEU A 368 1.54 -19.75 9.72
N LEU A 369 1.91 -19.17 8.58
CA LEU A 369 2.50 -17.83 8.51
C LEU A 369 1.50 -16.72 8.86
N ASP A 370 0.21 -16.95 8.63
CA ASP A 370 -0.86 -15.99 8.89
C ASP A 370 -1.35 -15.98 10.34
N ILE A 371 -0.84 -16.89 11.18
CA ILE A 371 -1.22 -16.91 12.60
C ILE A 371 -0.77 -15.60 13.26
N ARG A 372 -1.76 -14.89 13.82
CA ARG A 372 -1.54 -13.70 14.65
C ARG A 372 -1.99 -13.96 16.07
N ALA A 373 -1.16 -13.57 17.03
CA ALA A 373 -1.50 -13.60 18.44
C ALA A 373 -2.69 -12.66 18.70
N LYS A 374 -3.68 -13.13 19.47
CA LYS A 374 -4.77 -12.33 20.02
C LYS A 374 -4.38 -11.66 21.35
N GLY A 375 -3.37 -12.21 22.02
CA GLY A 375 -2.83 -11.68 23.27
C GLY A 375 -1.52 -12.38 23.60
N PHE A 376 -0.70 -11.75 24.43
CA PHE A 376 0.52 -12.35 24.97
C PHE A 376 0.34 -12.60 26.45
N ILE A 377 0.80 -13.75 26.90
CA ILE A 377 0.75 -14.15 28.29
C ILE A 377 2.19 -14.18 28.81
N ASN A 378 2.42 -13.61 29.99
CA ASN A 378 3.75 -13.59 30.59
C ASN A 378 4.00 -14.95 31.26
N ASP A 379 5.07 -15.62 30.84
CA ASP A 379 5.33 -17.01 31.17
C ASP A 379 6.29 -17.13 32.34
N GLY A 380 5.73 -17.36 33.53
CA GLY A 380 6.50 -18.01 34.57
C GLY A 380 6.82 -19.47 34.19
N PRO A 381 7.74 -20.14 34.91
CA PRO A 381 8.17 -21.52 34.62
C PRO A 381 7.03 -22.58 34.56
N LYS A 382 5.83 -22.25 35.05
CA LYS A 382 4.63 -23.12 35.06
C LYS A 382 3.66 -22.88 33.88
N ALA A 383 4.03 -22.11 32.87
CA ALA A 383 3.15 -21.79 31.74
C ALA A 383 2.62 -23.05 31.01
N HIS A 384 3.43 -24.11 30.90
CA HIS A 384 3.04 -25.33 30.20
C HIS A 384 1.82 -26.02 30.83
N GLU A 385 1.80 -26.16 32.15
CA GLU A 385 0.66 -26.73 32.89
C GLU A 385 -0.50 -25.74 32.95
N THR A 386 -0.19 -24.46 33.15
CA THR A 386 -1.20 -23.40 33.31
C THR A 386 -2.03 -23.21 32.04
N TYR A 387 -1.48 -23.43 30.85
CA TYR A 387 -2.21 -23.23 29.59
C TYR A 387 -2.48 -24.53 28.81
N GLY A 388 -2.19 -25.69 29.42
CA GLY A 388 -2.45 -27.00 28.81
C GLY A 388 -1.48 -27.38 27.69
N LEU A 389 -0.35 -26.69 27.56
CA LEU A 389 0.67 -26.98 26.52
C LEU A 389 1.36 -28.33 26.72
N ASN A 390 1.21 -28.95 27.90
CA ASN A 390 1.61 -30.34 28.16
C ASN A 390 0.62 -31.38 27.57
N LYS A 391 -0.56 -30.95 27.13
CA LYS A 391 -1.58 -31.77 26.46
C LYS A 391 -2.08 -31.04 25.20
N PRO A 392 -1.21 -30.89 24.18
CA PRO A 392 -1.54 -30.12 23.00
C PRO A 392 -2.66 -30.76 22.18
N VAL A 393 -3.44 -29.91 21.52
CA VAL A 393 -4.43 -30.35 20.52
C VAL A 393 -3.77 -30.59 19.16
N ILE A 394 -2.66 -29.91 18.89
CA ILE A 394 -1.78 -30.15 17.74
C ILE A 394 -0.36 -29.68 18.06
N GLU A 395 0.63 -30.50 17.73
CA GLU A 395 2.05 -30.13 17.64
C GLU A 395 2.44 -30.11 16.16
N ILE A 396 2.99 -28.99 15.71
CA ILE A 396 3.40 -28.78 14.31
C ILE A 396 4.91 -28.61 14.30
N ASN A 397 5.59 -29.42 13.49
CA ASN A 397 7.03 -29.36 13.32
C ASN A 397 7.36 -29.14 11.84
N LEU A 398 8.17 -28.12 11.55
CA LEU A 398 8.64 -27.79 10.20
C LEU A 398 10.15 -27.95 10.14
N TRP A 399 10.67 -28.66 9.13
CA TRP A 399 12.10 -28.76 8.89
C TRP A 399 12.49 -28.04 7.60
N GLU A 400 13.52 -27.20 7.71
CA GLU A 400 14.17 -26.54 6.58
C GLU A 400 15.31 -27.39 6.00
N LYS A 401 15.53 -27.27 4.68
CA LYS A 401 16.66 -27.93 4.00
C LYS A 401 17.98 -27.48 4.65
N GLY A 402 18.73 -28.42 5.21
CA GLY A 402 19.99 -28.16 5.92
C GLY A 402 19.85 -27.80 7.40
N GLY A 403 18.63 -27.65 7.91
CA GLY A 403 18.35 -27.40 9.33
C GLY A 403 18.45 -28.68 10.17
N LYS A 404 19.12 -28.61 11.33
CA LYS A 404 19.25 -29.75 12.25
C LYS A 404 18.01 -29.98 13.12
N ASN A 405 17.33 -28.91 13.53
CA ASN A 405 16.19 -28.95 14.45
C ASN A 405 14.95 -28.38 13.76
N PRO A 406 13.74 -28.91 14.05
CA PRO A 406 12.52 -28.33 13.52
C PRO A 406 12.18 -27.00 14.19
N PHE A 407 11.50 -26.13 13.45
CA PHE A 407 10.66 -25.09 14.03
C PHE A 407 9.41 -25.76 14.57
N GLN A 408 9.14 -25.58 15.85
CA GLN A 408 8.03 -26.22 16.54
C GLN A 408 7.01 -25.18 16.97
N LEU A 409 5.74 -25.48 16.71
CA LEU A 409 4.56 -24.77 17.19
C LEU A 409 3.67 -25.76 17.95
N ILE A 410 3.48 -25.52 19.24
CA ILE A 410 2.59 -26.30 20.11
C ILE A 410 1.33 -25.47 20.31
N ILE A 411 0.16 -26.04 20.03
CA ILE A 411 -1.14 -25.40 20.28
C ILE A 411 -1.93 -26.27 21.26
N ALA A 412 -2.44 -25.64 22.31
CA ALA A 412 -3.28 -26.26 23.33
C ALA A 412 -4.60 -25.51 23.50
N ARG A 413 -5.60 -26.25 23.99
CA ARG A 413 -6.91 -25.70 24.36
C ARG A 413 -7.07 -25.76 25.87
N LYS A 414 -7.44 -24.62 26.47
CA LYS A 414 -7.88 -24.55 27.87
C LYS A 414 -9.18 -23.77 27.96
N GLY A 415 -10.26 -24.46 28.33
CA GLY A 415 -11.62 -23.93 28.24
C GLY A 415 -11.98 -23.58 26.79
N LYS A 416 -12.44 -22.36 26.54
CA LYS A 416 -12.78 -21.85 25.20
C LYS A 416 -11.58 -21.21 24.46
N ASN A 417 -10.44 -21.06 25.11
CA ASN A 417 -9.29 -20.34 24.58
C ASN A 417 -8.23 -21.29 24.01
N LEU A 418 -7.53 -20.81 22.98
CA LEU A 418 -6.36 -21.46 22.43
C LEU A 418 -5.11 -20.72 22.86
N PHE A 419 -4.09 -21.50 23.20
CA PHE A 419 -2.78 -21.01 23.59
C PHE A 419 -1.73 -21.69 22.72
N ALA A 420 -0.68 -20.96 22.38
CA ALA A 420 0.40 -21.49 21.59
C ALA A 420 1.76 -21.05 22.09
N LYS A 421 2.75 -21.92 21.91
CA LYS A 421 4.16 -21.65 22.18
C LYS A 421 5.00 -22.16 21.01
N THR A 422 6.06 -21.43 20.69
CA THR A 422 7.07 -21.89 19.73
C THR A 422 8.39 -22.16 20.43
N ASN A 423 9.27 -22.92 19.77
CA ASN A 423 10.67 -23.05 20.22
C ASN A 423 11.57 -21.90 19.74
N ILE A 424 11.00 -20.90 19.05
CA ILE A 424 11.71 -19.72 18.52
C ILE A 424 11.56 -18.53 19.47
N LYS A 425 10.38 -18.37 20.06
CA LYS A 425 10.03 -17.26 20.97
C LYS A 425 9.61 -17.85 22.32
N ASP A 426 10.23 -17.39 23.41
CA ASP A 426 9.86 -17.78 24.77
C ASP A 426 8.67 -16.94 25.27
N THR A 427 7.54 -17.04 24.57
CA THR A 427 6.29 -16.36 24.95
C THR A 427 5.08 -17.17 24.52
N VAL A 428 4.17 -17.44 25.45
CA VAL A 428 2.87 -18.04 25.18
C VAL A 428 1.94 -16.97 24.65
N CYS A 429 1.35 -17.27 23.52
CA CYS A 429 0.38 -16.41 22.85
C CYS A 429 -1.01 -17.02 23.01
N GLN A 430 -2.02 -16.19 23.26
CA GLN A 430 -3.40 -16.58 23.03
C GLN A 430 -3.69 -16.48 21.53
N LEU A 431 -4.33 -17.50 20.95
CA LEU A 431 -4.71 -17.52 19.53
C LEU A 431 -6.21 -17.26 19.33
N PRO A 432 -6.61 -16.74 18.16
CA PRO A 432 -8.00 -16.77 17.71
C PRO A 432 -8.53 -18.24 17.64
N PRO A 433 -9.79 -18.50 18.02
CA PRO A 433 -10.33 -19.86 18.11
C PRO A 433 -10.46 -20.58 16.75
N ASP A 434 -10.56 -19.81 15.67
CA ASP A 434 -10.71 -20.25 14.28
C ASP A 434 -9.40 -20.77 13.66
N VAL A 435 -8.24 -20.49 14.26
CA VAL A 435 -6.94 -21.01 13.79
C VAL A 435 -6.96 -22.53 13.61
N LEU A 436 -7.58 -23.27 14.53
CA LEU A 436 -7.66 -24.74 14.41
C LEU A 436 -8.43 -25.22 13.19
N LYS A 437 -9.37 -24.43 12.65
CA LYS A 437 -10.13 -24.82 11.46
C LYS A 437 -9.22 -24.95 10.24
N ALA A 438 -8.23 -24.07 10.12
CA ALA A 438 -7.25 -24.10 9.03
C ALA A 438 -6.16 -25.17 9.24
N LEU A 439 -5.77 -25.43 10.50
CA LEU A 439 -4.66 -26.33 10.82
C LEU A 439 -5.09 -27.80 11.01
N THR A 440 -6.36 -28.06 11.29
CA THR A 440 -6.88 -29.43 11.43
C THR A 440 -7.08 -30.04 10.04
N LYS A 441 -6.09 -30.80 9.60
CA LYS A 441 -6.05 -31.52 8.33
C LYS A 441 -6.14 -33.03 8.58
N THR A 442 -6.66 -33.78 7.62
CA THR A 442 -6.66 -35.25 7.62
C THR A 442 -5.72 -35.78 6.54
N PRO A 443 -5.26 -37.04 6.61
CA PRO A 443 -4.47 -37.63 5.51
C PRO A 443 -5.21 -37.55 4.17
N PHE A 444 -6.54 -37.71 4.20
CA PHE A 444 -7.37 -37.59 3.01
C PHE A 444 -7.48 -36.16 2.49
N SER A 445 -7.57 -35.14 3.36
CA SER A 445 -7.65 -33.75 2.89
C SER A 445 -6.38 -33.31 2.18
N LEU A 446 -5.22 -33.75 2.67
CA LEU A 446 -3.89 -33.42 2.12
C LEU A 446 -3.47 -34.27 0.93
N ARG A 447 -4.22 -35.32 0.57
CA ARG A 447 -3.87 -36.25 -0.50
C ARG A 447 -4.22 -35.68 -1.88
N ASP A 448 -3.36 -35.94 -2.87
CA ASP A 448 -3.69 -35.72 -4.28
C ASP A 448 -4.82 -36.67 -4.70
N LYS A 449 -5.94 -36.08 -5.11
CA LYS A 449 -7.18 -36.79 -5.47
C LYS A 449 -7.36 -36.97 -6.98
N THR A 450 -6.38 -36.60 -7.79
CA THR A 450 -6.45 -36.69 -9.24
C THR A 450 -6.47 -38.15 -9.68
N LEU A 451 -7.41 -38.54 -10.56
CA LEU A 451 -7.45 -39.93 -11.06
C LEU A 451 -6.39 -40.20 -12.12
N LEU A 452 -6.21 -39.28 -13.07
CA LEU A 452 -5.31 -39.44 -14.21
C LEU A 452 -4.45 -38.18 -14.41
N THR A 453 -3.13 -38.34 -14.37
CA THR A 453 -2.17 -37.24 -14.59
C THR A 453 -1.60 -37.29 -16.00
N PHE A 454 -1.69 -36.19 -16.74
CA PHE A 454 -1.12 -36.03 -18.08
C PHE A 454 -0.90 -34.55 -18.43
N LYS A 455 -0.11 -34.29 -19.49
CA LYS A 455 -0.04 -32.96 -20.11
C LYS A 455 -0.95 -32.93 -21.34
N ASN A 456 -1.70 -31.84 -21.50
CA ASN A 456 -2.63 -31.69 -22.62
C ASN A 456 -1.90 -31.73 -23.98
N GLU A 457 -0.66 -31.23 -24.03
CA GLU A 457 0.19 -31.25 -25.23
C GLU A 457 0.62 -32.66 -25.67
N ASP A 458 0.65 -33.61 -24.75
CA ASP A 458 1.04 -34.99 -25.02
C ASP A 458 -0.12 -35.77 -25.65
N VAL A 459 -1.38 -35.36 -25.40
CA VAL A 459 -2.56 -36.07 -25.90
C VAL A 459 -2.78 -35.78 -27.39
N LYS A 460 -2.84 -36.83 -28.20
CA LYS A 460 -3.12 -36.75 -29.65
C LYS A 460 -4.34 -37.54 -30.09
N LYS A 461 -4.86 -38.41 -29.23
CA LYS A 461 -6.09 -39.14 -29.49
C LYS A 461 -6.89 -39.31 -28.22
N ILE A 462 -8.19 -39.12 -28.33
CA ILE A 462 -9.15 -39.27 -27.24
C ILE A 462 -10.23 -40.23 -27.73
N ARG A 463 -10.58 -41.23 -26.92
CA ARG A 463 -11.74 -42.09 -27.16
C ARG A 463 -12.66 -41.98 -25.97
N LEU A 464 -13.89 -41.57 -26.22
CA LEU A 464 -14.97 -41.59 -25.24
C LEU A 464 -15.96 -42.67 -25.69
N ASN A 465 -16.15 -43.69 -24.87
CA ASN A 465 -17.02 -44.81 -25.15
C ASN A 465 -18.12 -44.90 -24.09
N SER A 466 -19.37 -44.67 -24.51
CA SER A 466 -20.57 -44.82 -23.70
C SER A 466 -21.45 -45.93 -24.29
N PRO A 467 -22.43 -46.49 -23.55
CA PRO A 467 -23.24 -47.62 -24.04
C PRO A 467 -23.92 -47.42 -25.39
N ASP A 468 -24.29 -46.18 -25.71
CA ASP A 468 -25.04 -45.77 -26.89
C ASP A 468 -24.19 -45.04 -27.95
N LYS A 469 -22.98 -44.58 -27.60
CA LYS A 469 -22.17 -43.68 -28.45
C LYS A 469 -20.68 -43.88 -28.26
N THR A 470 -19.92 -43.76 -29.36
CA THR A 470 -18.46 -43.71 -29.33
C THR A 470 -17.95 -42.47 -30.08
N PHE A 471 -17.16 -41.65 -29.39
CA PHE A 471 -16.40 -40.57 -29.99
C PHE A 471 -14.92 -40.96 -30.09
N ILE A 472 -14.32 -40.71 -31.25
CA ILE A 472 -12.88 -40.86 -31.44
C ILE A 472 -12.38 -39.52 -31.99
N LEU A 473 -11.57 -38.83 -31.21
CA LEU A 473 -10.97 -37.55 -31.57
C LEU A 473 -9.49 -37.76 -31.83
N LYS A 474 -8.95 -37.18 -32.91
CA LYS A 474 -7.54 -37.26 -33.26
C LYS A 474 -7.01 -35.87 -33.63
N LEU A 475 -5.84 -35.52 -33.13
CA LEU A 475 -5.11 -34.33 -33.57
C LEU A 475 -4.33 -34.69 -34.84
N ASP A 476 -4.67 -34.07 -35.96
CA ASP A 476 -3.96 -34.21 -37.23
C ASP A 476 -3.56 -32.83 -37.78
N LYS A 477 -2.30 -32.67 -38.17
CA LYS A 477 -1.72 -31.43 -38.73
C LYS A 477 -2.02 -30.13 -37.95
N GLY A 478 -2.29 -30.23 -36.65
CA GLY A 478 -2.55 -29.09 -35.76
C GLY A 478 -4.02 -28.87 -35.40
N ASP A 479 -4.94 -29.56 -36.09
CA ASP A 479 -6.38 -29.46 -35.88
C ASP A 479 -6.96 -30.75 -35.28
N TRP A 480 -7.88 -30.59 -34.34
CA TRP A 480 -8.61 -31.72 -33.78
C TRP A 480 -9.71 -32.12 -34.74
N GLN A 481 -9.83 -33.42 -35.01
CA GLN A 481 -10.86 -33.99 -35.87
C GLN A 481 -11.58 -35.11 -35.13
N ALA A 482 -12.90 -35.17 -35.27
CA ALA A 482 -13.65 -36.36 -34.91
C ALA A 482 -13.52 -37.37 -36.06
N ILE A 483 -13.19 -38.62 -35.74
CA ILE A 483 -13.21 -39.77 -36.66
C ILE A 483 -14.52 -40.55 -36.48
N LYS A 484 -15.11 -40.48 -35.27
CA LYS A 484 -16.44 -41.01 -34.95
C LYS A 484 -17.21 -40.00 -34.09
N PRO A 485 -18.55 -39.90 -34.24
CA PRO A 485 -19.42 -40.68 -35.14
C PRO A 485 -19.39 -40.21 -36.60
N VAL A 486 -18.96 -38.98 -36.88
CA VAL A 486 -18.88 -38.40 -38.23
C VAL A 486 -17.55 -37.66 -38.36
N GLU A 487 -16.91 -37.76 -39.53
CA GLU A 487 -15.67 -37.04 -39.82
C GLU A 487 -15.91 -35.52 -39.89
N THR A 488 -15.33 -34.76 -38.96
CA THR A 488 -15.51 -33.31 -38.88
C THR A 488 -14.37 -32.65 -38.10
N ILE A 489 -14.00 -31.42 -38.47
CA ILE A 489 -13.04 -30.60 -37.73
C ILE A 489 -13.73 -30.08 -36.46
N LEU A 490 -13.01 -30.12 -35.35
CA LEU A 490 -13.47 -29.69 -34.04
C LEU A 490 -12.83 -28.37 -33.61
N ASN A 491 -13.53 -27.66 -32.74
CA ASN A 491 -12.98 -26.50 -32.09
C ASN A 491 -11.89 -26.90 -31.11
N LYS A 492 -10.69 -26.39 -31.33
CA LYS A 492 -9.53 -26.65 -30.48
C LYS A 492 -9.76 -26.26 -29.02
N VAL A 493 -10.47 -25.17 -28.75
CA VAL A 493 -10.80 -24.73 -27.38
C VAL A 493 -11.75 -25.74 -26.71
N GLY A 494 -12.77 -26.22 -27.43
CA GLY A 494 -13.70 -27.23 -26.93
C GLY A 494 -13.00 -28.52 -26.50
N VAL A 495 -12.12 -29.05 -27.36
CA VAL A 495 -11.35 -30.28 -27.04
C VAL A 495 -10.37 -30.04 -25.88
N ILE A 496 -9.72 -28.87 -25.82
CA ILE A 496 -8.84 -28.52 -24.69
C ILE A 496 -9.64 -28.39 -23.38
N SER A 497 -10.85 -27.81 -23.43
CA SER A 497 -11.75 -27.74 -22.27
C SER A 497 -12.10 -29.13 -21.75
N PHE A 498 -12.44 -30.06 -22.66
CA PHE A 498 -12.72 -31.44 -22.29
C PHE A 498 -11.53 -32.14 -21.64
N LEU A 499 -10.31 -31.93 -22.15
CA LEU A 499 -9.08 -32.42 -21.50
C LEU A 499 -8.89 -31.83 -20.10
N TRP A 500 -9.25 -30.56 -19.89
CA TRP A 500 -9.22 -29.95 -18.55
C TRP A 500 -10.24 -30.58 -17.61
N ASP A 501 -11.46 -30.88 -18.05
CA ASP A 501 -12.46 -31.56 -17.22
C ASP A 501 -11.98 -32.93 -16.77
N ILE A 502 -11.34 -33.70 -17.67
CA ILE A 502 -10.73 -35.00 -17.34
C ILE A 502 -9.60 -34.81 -16.32
N LYS A 503 -8.71 -33.85 -16.56
CA LYS A 503 -7.54 -33.57 -15.71
C LYS A 503 -7.93 -33.08 -14.32
N LEU A 504 -9.02 -32.33 -14.20
CA LEU A 504 -9.53 -31.79 -12.93
C LEU A 504 -10.47 -32.76 -12.20
N LEU A 505 -10.74 -33.94 -12.76
CA LEU A 505 -11.52 -34.97 -12.09
C LEU A 505 -10.80 -35.47 -10.83
N LYS A 506 -11.40 -35.19 -9.67
CA LYS A 506 -10.94 -35.65 -8.36
C LYS A 506 -11.86 -36.73 -7.80
N PHE A 507 -11.30 -37.76 -7.17
CA PHE A 507 -12.10 -38.71 -6.39
C PHE A 507 -12.53 -38.12 -5.05
N LYS A 508 -13.69 -38.57 -4.57
CA LYS A 508 -14.28 -38.18 -3.28
C LYS A 508 -14.06 -39.22 -2.20
N GLU A 509 -13.84 -40.47 -2.60
CA GLU A 509 -13.59 -41.58 -1.69
C GLU A 509 -12.78 -42.68 -2.38
N ILE A 510 -11.97 -43.41 -1.63
CA ILE A 510 -11.41 -44.69 -2.06
C ILE A 510 -12.38 -45.77 -1.57
N ILE A 511 -13.10 -46.40 -2.50
CA ILE A 511 -14.08 -47.44 -2.16
C ILE A 511 -13.38 -48.77 -1.88
N SER A 512 -12.31 -49.07 -2.62
CA SER A 512 -11.46 -50.23 -2.36
C SER A 512 -10.04 -49.98 -2.86
N GLU A 513 -9.03 -50.30 -2.05
CA GLU A 513 -7.61 -50.18 -2.46
C GLU A 513 -7.18 -51.24 -3.49
N GLY A 514 -8.00 -52.26 -3.71
CA GLY A 514 -7.77 -53.27 -4.73
C GLY A 514 -9.06 -53.90 -5.26
N MET A 515 -9.03 -54.33 -6.51
CA MET A 515 -10.14 -55.00 -7.17
C MET A 515 -10.23 -56.45 -6.69
N LYS A 516 -10.83 -56.65 -5.52
CA LYS A 516 -11.03 -57.97 -4.89
C LYS A 516 -12.29 -58.68 -5.39
N GLU A 517 -13.24 -57.92 -5.91
CA GLU A 517 -14.54 -58.37 -6.36
C GLU A 517 -14.64 -58.36 -7.89
N ASP A 518 -15.64 -59.07 -8.42
CA ASP A 518 -15.91 -59.12 -9.86
C ASP A 518 -16.19 -57.70 -10.43
N PRO A 519 -15.59 -57.32 -11.58
CA PRO A 519 -15.84 -56.05 -12.25
C PRO A 519 -17.31 -55.68 -12.48
N SER A 520 -18.20 -56.66 -12.62
CA SER A 520 -19.65 -56.48 -12.74
C SER A 520 -20.29 -55.84 -11.51
N ILE A 521 -19.72 -56.05 -10.32
CA ILE A 521 -20.18 -55.42 -9.07
C ILE A 521 -20.04 -53.91 -9.15
N TYR A 522 -18.98 -53.40 -9.78
CA TYR A 522 -18.78 -51.97 -10.00
C TYR A 522 -19.44 -51.45 -11.28
N GLY A 523 -19.90 -52.35 -12.16
CA GLY A 523 -20.44 -52.02 -13.47
C GLY A 523 -19.38 -51.75 -14.54
N PHE A 524 -18.13 -52.21 -14.36
CA PHE A 524 -17.06 -51.97 -15.34
C PHE A 524 -17.14 -52.86 -16.58
N ASN A 525 -17.90 -53.96 -16.55
CA ASN A 525 -18.15 -54.79 -17.75
C ASN A 525 -19.09 -54.10 -18.74
N LYS A 526 -19.92 -53.16 -18.26
CA LYS A 526 -20.81 -52.31 -19.05
C LYS A 526 -20.72 -50.88 -18.49
N PRO A 527 -19.57 -50.21 -18.69
CA PRO A 527 -19.33 -48.93 -18.05
C PRO A 527 -20.32 -47.88 -18.56
N LYS A 528 -20.69 -46.94 -17.69
CA LYS A 528 -21.43 -45.73 -18.10
C LYS A 528 -20.63 -44.92 -19.10
N THR A 529 -19.32 -44.84 -18.89
CA THR A 529 -18.40 -44.31 -19.89
C THR A 529 -16.98 -44.82 -19.66
N GLU A 530 -16.19 -44.89 -20.72
CA GLU A 530 -14.74 -45.10 -20.70
C GLU A 530 -14.07 -44.00 -21.52
N ILE A 531 -13.14 -43.29 -20.90
CA ILE A 531 -12.32 -42.25 -21.53
C ILE A 531 -10.91 -42.79 -21.64
N THR A 532 -10.38 -42.91 -22.86
CA THR A 532 -9.01 -43.33 -23.11
C THR A 532 -8.23 -42.24 -23.83
N LEU A 533 -6.99 -41.99 -23.40
CA LEU A 533 -6.08 -41.00 -23.98
C LEU A 533 -4.84 -41.70 -24.57
N TRP A 534 -4.33 -41.21 -25.70
CA TRP A 534 -3.08 -41.68 -26.31
C TRP A 534 -2.18 -40.53 -26.76
N ASP A 535 -0.88 -40.81 -26.82
CA ASP A 535 0.16 -39.90 -27.30
C ASP A 535 0.35 -39.93 -28.83
N ASN A 536 1.36 -39.21 -29.32
CA ASN A 536 1.70 -39.13 -30.74
C ASN A 536 2.30 -40.42 -31.34
N LYS A 537 2.75 -41.35 -30.51
CA LYS A 537 3.29 -42.66 -30.91
C LYS A 537 2.23 -43.76 -30.76
N GLU A 538 0.97 -43.37 -30.54
CA GLU A 538 -0.13 -44.27 -30.23
C GLU A 538 0.05 -45.08 -28.93
N ASN A 539 0.92 -44.64 -28.02
CA ASN A 539 0.99 -45.23 -26.69
C ASN A 539 -0.20 -44.76 -25.85
N LYS A 540 -0.79 -45.69 -25.10
CA LYS A 540 -1.88 -45.40 -24.18
C LYS A 540 -1.35 -44.60 -22.98
N ILE A 541 -1.87 -43.39 -22.78
CA ILE A 541 -1.57 -42.56 -21.60
C ILE A 541 -2.34 -43.10 -20.38
N GLY A 542 -3.59 -43.51 -20.58
CA GLY A 542 -4.41 -44.17 -19.56
C GLY A 542 -5.88 -44.20 -19.93
N SER A 543 -6.70 -44.86 -19.11
CA SER A 543 -8.16 -44.83 -19.22
C SER A 543 -8.83 -44.64 -17.89
N ILE A 544 -9.85 -43.77 -17.87
CA ILE A 544 -10.79 -43.65 -16.77
C ILE A 544 -12.06 -44.40 -17.15
N ILE A 545 -12.43 -45.39 -16.34
CA ILE A 545 -13.60 -46.23 -16.54
C ILE A 545 -14.60 -45.90 -15.43
N ILE A 546 -15.79 -45.44 -15.81
CA ILE A 546 -16.84 -45.03 -14.88
C ILE A 546 -17.96 -46.07 -14.93
N GLY A 547 -18.23 -46.67 -13.79
CA GLY A 547 -19.20 -47.74 -13.59
C GLY A 547 -20.56 -47.24 -13.11
N LYS A 548 -21.27 -48.10 -12.38
CA LYS A 548 -22.62 -47.80 -11.86
C LYS A 548 -22.55 -46.93 -10.60
N LYS A 549 -23.73 -46.56 -10.09
CA LYS A 549 -23.85 -45.82 -8.82
C LYS A 549 -23.37 -46.67 -7.65
N VAL A 550 -22.62 -46.06 -6.73
CA VAL A 550 -22.20 -46.68 -5.48
C VAL A 550 -23.44 -46.90 -4.59
N GLN A 551 -23.60 -48.10 -4.04
CA GLN A 551 -24.77 -48.42 -3.22
C GLN A 551 -24.86 -47.47 -2.02
N ASN A 552 -26.05 -46.88 -1.81
CA ASN A 552 -26.36 -45.94 -0.72
C ASN A 552 -25.50 -44.66 -0.68
N LYS A 553 -24.79 -44.32 -1.77
CA LYS A 553 -24.00 -43.09 -1.87
C LYS A 553 -24.31 -42.36 -3.17
N ASP A 554 -24.25 -41.04 -3.15
CA ASP A 554 -24.42 -40.23 -4.36
C ASP A 554 -23.10 -40.08 -5.12
N MET A 555 -22.57 -41.21 -5.56
CA MET A 555 -21.29 -41.31 -6.28
C MET A 555 -21.34 -42.39 -7.35
N LEU A 556 -20.42 -42.31 -8.31
CA LEU A 556 -20.18 -43.36 -9.30
C LEU A 556 -18.88 -44.09 -8.98
N TYR A 557 -18.86 -45.40 -9.21
CA TYR A 557 -17.60 -46.15 -9.23
C TYR A 557 -16.73 -45.64 -10.37
N ALA A 558 -15.45 -45.42 -10.12
CA ALA A 558 -14.46 -45.12 -11.13
C ALA A 558 -13.18 -45.91 -10.89
N LYS A 559 -12.47 -46.27 -11.96
CA LYS A 559 -11.11 -46.78 -11.88
C LYS A 559 -10.25 -46.22 -12.99
N VAL A 560 -8.94 -46.29 -12.79
CA VAL A 560 -7.99 -46.18 -13.90
C VAL A 560 -7.51 -47.55 -14.32
N ASP A 561 -7.20 -47.73 -15.59
CA ASP A 561 -6.85 -49.03 -16.17
C ASP A 561 -5.53 -49.62 -15.65
N PHE A 562 -4.59 -48.78 -15.22
CA PHE A 562 -3.28 -49.21 -14.70
C PHE A 562 -3.23 -49.34 -13.17
N ALA A 563 -4.33 -49.10 -12.44
CA ALA A 563 -4.37 -49.22 -10.98
C ALA A 563 -5.53 -50.11 -10.51
N PRO A 564 -5.34 -50.93 -9.47
CA PRO A 564 -6.38 -51.81 -8.95
C PRO A 564 -7.39 -51.08 -8.06
N THR A 565 -7.12 -49.82 -7.68
CA THR A 565 -7.95 -49.02 -6.78
C THR A 565 -9.29 -48.64 -7.41
N ILE A 566 -10.36 -48.78 -6.64
CA ILE A 566 -11.71 -48.35 -7.00
C ILE A 566 -12.04 -47.07 -6.24
N TYR A 567 -12.42 -46.04 -6.98
CA TYR A 567 -12.73 -44.71 -6.48
C TYR A 567 -14.23 -44.42 -6.55
N GLY A 568 -14.70 -43.54 -5.68
CA GLY A 568 -15.99 -42.87 -5.79
C GLY A 568 -15.78 -41.47 -6.38
N ILE A 569 -16.49 -41.15 -7.46
CA ILE A 569 -16.47 -39.80 -8.07
C ILE A 569 -17.87 -39.17 -8.05
N GLU A 570 -17.91 -37.85 -8.18
CA GLU A 570 -19.15 -37.08 -8.30
C GLU A 570 -19.91 -37.40 -9.60
N PRO A 571 -21.22 -37.73 -9.54
CA PRO A 571 -22.01 -38.02 -10.74
C PRO A 571 -22.07 -36.87 -11.73
N GLN A 572 -21.96 -35.62 -11.26
CA GLN A 572 -21.97 -34.40 -12.08
C GLN A 572 -20.84 -34.38 -13.13
N PHE A 573 -19.78 -35.16 -12.95
CA PHE A 573 -18.75 -35.28 -13.98
C PHE A 573 -19.31 -35.79 -15.30
N LEU A 574 -20.35 -36.64 -15.29
CA LEU A 574 -20.97 -37.13 -16.53
C LEU A 574 -21.63 -36.02 -17.35
N GLU A 575 -22.09 -34.95 -16.70
CA GLU A 575 -22.72 -33.78 -17.36
C GLU A 575 -21.69 -32.90 -18.08
N LYS A 576 -20.41 -33.05 -17.75
CA LYS A 576 -19.29 -32.34 -18.39
C LYS A 576 -18.77 -33.07 -19.63
N LEU A 577 -19.24 -34.29 -19.87
CA LEU A 577 -18.81 -35.08 -21.03
C LEU A 577 -19.57 -34.60 -22.26
N PRO A 578 -18.93 -34.55 -23.44
CA PRO A 578 -19.63 -34.25 -24.67
C PRO A 578 -20.70 -35.33 -24.92
N HIS A 579 -21.96 -34.90 -25.05
CA HIS A 579 -23.11 -35.76 -25.30
C HIS A 579 -23.43 -35.83 -26.80
N ASP A 580 -23.06 -34.79 -27.54
CA ASP A 580 -23.06 -34.70 -29.00
C ASP A 580 -21.71 -34.18 -29.52
N ILE A 581 -21.38 -34.50 -30.77
CA ILE A 581 -20.11 -34.00 -31.36
C ILE A 581 -20.13 -32.48 -31.54
N SER A 582 -21.32 -31.87 -31.66
CA SER A 582 -21.49 -30.42 -31.72
C SER A 582 -21.07 -29.70 -30.44
N ASP A 583 -21.04 -30.37 -29.29
CA ASP A 583 -20.52 -29.81 -28.03
C ASP A 583 -19.01 -29.48 -28.12
N LEU A 584 -18.32 -30.05 -29.11
CA LEU A 584 -16.88 -29.86 -29.36
C LEU A 584 -16.58 -29.07 -30.64
N LYS A 585 -17.60 -28.53 -31.32
CA LYS A 585 -17.46 -27.81 -32.60
C LYS A 585 -17.19 -26.32 -32.47
#